data_AF-A0AAD5PGL7-F1
#
_entry.id   AF-A0AAD5PGL7-F1
#
_cell.length_a   1.000
_cell.length_b   1.000
_cell.length_c   1.000
_cell.angle_alpha   90.00
_cell.angle_beta   90.00
_cell.angle_gamma   90.00
#
_symmetry.space_group_name_H-M   'P 1'
#
loop_
_entity.id
_entity.type
_entity.pdbx_description
1 polymer ?
#
loop_
_entity_poly.entity_id
_entity_poly.type
_entity_poly.pdbx_seq_one_letter_code
_entity_poly.pdbx_strand_id
1 'polypeptide(L)'
;MSDVYQYWSNQGVHVHYVSNSPWQVYPALSEFIRDRHFPAGSMHLRAISTGDLIRRKPGQHKLDVIPQILQDFPSRKFILVGDSGERDPEIYQQIYKQYPNQIIKIFIHDVTSERARHADQRESERSDSYYNGLKKFLARDQQPNGGPPGVGGLLPRRSSTTTTSMLDAVGETELSEDEKVMNDPAVSLKTKLDMFHDRMDYLASELPEGVLTVFTLASQLRTVSFTL
;
A
#
# COMPACT_ATOMS: atom_id res chain seq x y z
N MET A 1 7.23 11.68 -4.04
CA MET A 1 7.96 10.68 -3.21
C MET A 1 9.21 10.13 -3.89
N SER A 2 9.20 9.77 -5.18
CA SER A 2 10.39 9.24 -5.91
C SER A 2 11.65 10.06 -5.67
N ASP A 3 11.56 11.36 -5.86
CA ASP A 3 12.57 12.37 -5.56
C ASP A 3 13.26 12.24 -4.19
N VAL A 4 12.48 12.01 -3.13
CA VAL A 4 12.99 11.86 -1.75
C VAL A 4 13.78 10.57 -1.64
N TYR A 5 13.21 9.48 -2.14
CA TYR A 5 13.87 8.18 -2.07
C TYR A 5 15.12 8.13 -2.96
N GLN A 6 15.11 8.81 -4.10
CA GLN A 6 16.29 8.95 -4.94
C GLN A 6 17.37 9.78 -4.24
N TYR A 7 16.98 10.87 -3.57
CA TYR A 7 17.91 11.64 -2.75
C TYR A 7 18.55 10.79 -1.66
N TRP A 8 17.77 10.04 -0.88
CA TRP A 8 18.29 9.13 0.15
C TRP A 8 19.15 8.01 -0.44
N SER A 9 18.74 7.44 -1.57
CA SER A 9 19.52 6.40 -2.24
C SER A 9 20.89 6.91 -2.71
N ASN A 10 20.94 8.15 -3.22
CA ASN A 10 22.20 8.81 -3.57
C ASN A 10 23.10 9.09 -2.34
N GLN A 11 22.55 9.08 -1.13
CA GLN A 11 23.30 9.16 0.14
C GLN A 11 23.70 7.77 0.69
N GLY A 12 23.43 6.68 -0.04
CA GLY A 12 23.78 5.31 0.35
C GLY A 12 22.67 4.53 1.05
N VAL A 13 21.43 5.05 1.10
CA VAL A 13 20.28 4.30 1.62
C VAL A 13 19.83 3.25 0.61
N HIS A 14 19.62 2.01 1.06
CA HIS A 14 19.04 0.95 0.24
C HIS A 14 17.54 0.83 0.52
N VAL A 15 16.74 0.63 -0.53
CA VAL A 15 15.27 0.62 -0.42
C VAL A 15 14.73 -0.82 -0.47
N HIS A 16 13.84 -1.12 0.46
CA HIS A 16 13.03 -2.33 0.45
C HIS A 16 11.55 -1.94 0.31
N TYR A 17 10.91 -2.32 -0.79
CA TYR A 17 9.49 -2.09 -1.03
C TYR A 17 8.68 -3.25 -0.43
N VAL A 18 7.85 -2.99 0.57
CA VAL A 18 6.98 -3.99 1.19
C VAL A 18 5.52 -3.60 0.96
N SER A 19 4.77 -4.46 0.28
CA SER A 19 3.38 -4.17 -0.12
C SER A 19 2.45 -5.35 0.16
N ASN A 20 1.22 -5.04 0.57
CA ASN A 20 0.14 -6.03 0.71
C ASN A 20 -0.42 -6.49 -0.66
N SER A 21 0.07 -5.91 -1.76
CA SER A 21 -0.34 -6.28 -3.11
C SER A 21 0.03 -7.73 -3.45
N PRO A 22 -0.80 -8.45 -4.24
CA PRO A 22 -0.49 -9.80 -4.72
C PRO A 22 0.81 -9.83 -5.53
N TRP A 23 1.62 -10.88 -5.43
CA TRP A 23 2.85 -11.00 -6.22
C TRP A 23 2.63 -10.94 -7.74
N GLN A 24 1.44 -11.31 -8.21
CA GLN A 24 1.05 -11.28 -9.62
C GLN A 24 1.13 -9.88 -10.25
N VAL A 25 1.04 -8.82 -9.45
CA VAL A 25 1.18 -7.43 -9.95
C VAL A 25 2.64 -6.98 -10.09
N TYR A 26 3.61 -7.85 -9.77
CA TYR A 26 5.04 -7.52 -9.84
C TYR A 26 5.46 -6.89 -11.18
N PRO A 27 5.09 -7.40 -12.37
CA PRO A 27 5.53 -6.80 -13.63
C PRO A 27 5.11 -5.33 -13.74
N ALA A 28 3.83 -5.03 -13.50
CA ALA A 28 3.31 -3.67 -13.56
C ALA A 28 3.95 -2.75 -12.51
N LEU A 29 4.17 -3.25 -11.28
CA LEU A 29 4.85 -2.47 -10.24
C LEU A 29 6.33 -2.20 -10.58
N SER A 30 7.03 -3.18 -11.15
CA SER A 30 8.43 -3.05 -11.52
C SER A 30 8.62 -2.01 -12.63
N GLU A 31 7.71 -1.98 -13.62
CA GLU A 31 7.68 -0.95 -14.66
C GLU A 31 7.39 0.43 -14.06
N PHE A 32 6.38 0.52 -13.19
CA PHE A 32 6.05 1.78 -12.52
C PHE A 32 7.23 2.36 -11.72
N ILE A 33 7.93 1.53 -10.93
CA ILE A 33 9.11 1.95 -10.15
C ILE A 33 10.18 2.52 -11.07
N ARG A 34 10.48 1.83 -12.17
CA ARG A 34 11.46 2.27 -13.17
C ARG A 34 11.03 3.57 -13.84
N ASP A 35 9.83 3.61 -14.40
CA ASP A 35 9.35 4.71 -15.23
C ASP A 35 9.11 5.99 -14.41
N ARG A 36 8.79 5.85 -13.12
CA ARG A 36 8.67 6.96 -12.16
C ARG A 36 9.98 7.30 -11.44
N HIS A 37 11.09 6.71 -11.85
CA HIS A 37 12.43 7.01 -11.35
C HIS A 37 12.54 6.83 -9.82
N PHE A 38 11.90 5.79 -9.30
CA PHE A 38 12.16 5.34 -7.95
C PHE A 38 13.48 4.54 -7.93
N PRO A 39 14.25 4.60 -6.82
CA PRO A 39 15.50 3.86 -6.72
C PRO A 39 15.26 2.35 -6.82
N ALA A 40 16.22 1.62 -7.39
CA ALA A 40 16.17 0.17 -7.40
C ALA A 40 16.19 -0.38 -5.96
N GLY A 41 15.43 -1.44 -5.71
CA GLY A 41 15.27 -2.03 -4.38
C GLY A 41 14.62 -3.41 -4.45
N SER A 42 14.68 -4.15 -3.34
CA SER A 42 13.97 -5.44 -3.25
C SER A 42 12.47 -5.19 -3.16
N MET A 43 11.66 -6.09 -3.71
CA MET A 43 10.20 -6.00 -3.65
C MET A 43 9.60 -7.21 -2.95
N HIS A 44 8.82 -6.97 -1.89
CA HIS A 44 8.22 -7.98 -1.03
C HIS A 44 6.70 -7.88 -1.13
N LEU A 45 6.12 -8.73 -1.97
CA LEU A 45 4.69 -8.77 -2.26
C LEU A 45 4.02 -9.95 -1.55
N ARG A 46 2.71 -9.85 -1.35
CA ARG A 46 1.93 -10.88 -0.68
C ARG A 46 1.74 -12.09 -1.60
N ALA A 47 2.05 -13.28 -1.10
CA ALA A 47 1.60 -14.52 -1.73
C ALA A 47 0.10 -14.68 -1.46
N ILE A 48 -0.72 -14.72 -2.51
CA ILE A 48 -2.15 -15.03 -2.39
C ILE A 48 -2.34 -16.48 -2.86
N SER A 49 -2.58 -17.39 -1.91
CA SER A 49 -3.11 -18.72 -2.20
C SER A 49 -4.62 -18.76 -1.95
N THR A 50 -5.34 -19.64 -2.63
CA THR A 50 -6.80 -19.83 -2.47
C THR A 50 -7.19 -20.19 -1.02
N GLY A 51 -6.26 -20.70 -0.20
CA GLY A 51 -6.48 -20.99 1.22
C GLY A 51 -6.07 -19.87 2.19
N ASP A 52 -5.15 -18.98 1.80
CA ASP A 52 -4.68 -17.86 2.64
C ASP A 52 -5.68 -16.71 2.72
N LEU A 53 -6.53 -16.60 1.71
CA LEU A 53 -7.51 -15.53 1.57
C LEU A 53 -8.54 -15.51 2.71
N ILE A 54 -8.81 -16.67 3.32
CA ILE A 54 -9.83 -16.86 4.36
C ILE A 54 -9.24 -16.69 5.78
N ARG A 55 -7.92 -16.66 5.95
CA ARG A 55 -7.28 -16.86 7.27
C ARG A 55 -6.30 -15.79 7.74
N ARG A 56 -5.77 -14.93 6.87
CA ARG A 56 -4.75 -13.95 7.29
C ARG A 56 -5.36 -12.62 7.66
N LYS A 57 -5.00 -12.13 8.85
CA LYS A 57 -5.39 -10.80 9.34
C LYS A 57 -4.83 -9.69 8.43
N PRO A 58 -5.57 -8.58 8.24
CA PRO A 58 -5.06 -7.40 7.54
C PRO A 58 -3.73 -6.94 8.17
N GLY A 59 -2.72 -6.68 7.34
CA GLY A 59 -1.40 -6.23 7.80
C GLY A 59 -0.41 -7.32 8.23
N GLN A 60 -0.83 -8.58 8.35
CA GLN A 60 0.04 -9.68 8.80
C GLN A 60 1.29 -9.85 7.92
N HIS A 61 1.16 -9.64 6.60
CA HIS A 61 2.29 -9.73 5.67
C HIS A 61 3.44 -8.78 6.03
N LYS A 62 3.14 -7.51 6.35
CA LYS A 62 4.18 -6.54 6.75
C LYS A 62 4.80 -6.91 8.11
N LEU A 63 3.99 -7.44 9.03
CA LEU A 63 4.47 -7.97 10.33
C LEU A 63 5.36 -9.21 10.19
N ASP A 64 5.23 -9.99 9.13
CA ASP A 64 6.09 -11.15 8.87
C ASP A 64 7.38 -10.72 8.14
N VAL A 65 7.26 -9.90 7.10
CA VAL A 65 8.36 -9.54 6.19
C VAL A 65 9.34 -8.55 6.81
N ILE A 66 8.86 -7.48 7.45
CA ILE A 66 9.76 -6.43 7.94
C ILE A 66 10.72 -6.98 9.01
N PRO A 67 10.27 -7.76 10.02
CA PRO A 67 11.19 -8.40 10.95
C PRO A 67 12.22 -9.32 10.29
N GLN A 68 11.88 -10.03 9.21
CA GLN A 68 12.86 -10.84 8.46
C GLN A 68 13.96 -9.96 7.86
N ILE A 69 13.59 -8.84 7.22
CA ILE A 69 14.57 -7.88 6.69
C ILE A 69 15.47 -7.33 7.81
N LEU A 70 14.90 -6.97 8.96
CA LEU A 70 15.68 -6.49 10.12
C LEU A 70 16.65 -7.56 10.65
N GLN A 71 16.27 -8.84 10.60
CA GLN A 71 17.11 -9.96 11.03
C GLN A 71 18.22 -10.28 10.02
N ASP A 72 17.95 -10.12 8.73
CA ASP A 72 18.94 -10.32 7.65
C ASP A 72 20.07 -9.27 7.69
N PHE A 73 19.81 -8.09 8.26
CA PHE A 73 20.78 -6.99 8.35
C PHE A 73 20.92 -6.43 9.78
N PRO A 74 21.40 -7.23 10.75
CA PRO A 74 21.32 -6.90 12.18
C PRO A 74 22.15 -5.67 12.59
N SER A 75 23.15 -5.29 11.79
CA SER A 75 23.99 -4.12 12.03
C SER A 75 23.49 -2.84 11.35
N ARG A 76 22.44 -2.92 10.50
CA ARG A 76 21.91 -1.75 9.80
C ARG A 76 20.86 -1.03 10.64
N LYS A 77 20.69 0.25 10.34
CA LYS A 77 19.59 1.07 10.86
C LYS A 77 18.52 1.23 9.78
N PHE A 78 17.28 1.31 10.21
CA PHE A 78 16.12 1.30 9.34
C PHE A 78 15.22 2.50 9.61
N ILE A 79 14.66 3.02 8.52
CA ILE A 79 13.61 4.03 8.51
C ILE A 79 12.39 3.35 7.90
N LEU A 80 11.28 3.37 8.62
CA LEU A 80 10.02 2.83 8.12
C LEU A 80 9.20 3.97 7.51
N VAL A 81 8.75 3.81 6.27
CA VAL A 81 7.89 4.79 5.59
C VAL A 81 6.63 4.09 5.14
N GLY A 82 5.47 4.66 5.47
CA GLY A 82 4.17 4.09 5.16
C GLY A 82 3.10 5.16 5.06
N ASP A 83 1.85 4.77 4.91
CA ASP A 83 0.73 5.70 4.76
C ASP A 83 -0.34 5.52 5.86
N SER A 84 -1.03 6.61 6.18
CA SER A 84 -2.07 6.62 7.22
C SER A 84 -3.39 5.95 6.79
N GLY A 85 -3.54 5.65 5.50
CA GLY A 85 -4.72 5.04 4.92
C GLY A 85 -4.75 3.51 5.09
N GLU A 86 -3.63 2.91 5.46
CA GLU A 86 -3.50 1.51 5.87
C GLU A 86 -3.17 1.41 7.39
N ARG A 87 -2.83 0.20 7.84
CA ARG A 87 -2.41 -0.10 9.22
C ARG A 87 -0.91 0.07 9.45
N ASP A 88 -0.23 0.82 8.59
CA ASP A 88 1.22 1.06 8.71
C ASP A 88 1.62 1.71 10.03
N PRO A 89 0.90 2.71 10.56
CA PRO A 89 1.21 3.28 11.86
C PRO A 89 1.27 2.25 12.99
N GLU A 90 0.27 1.37 13.10
CA GLU A 90 0.20 0.33 14.13
C GLU A 90 1.28 -0.74 13.92
N ILE A 91 1.44 -1.20 12.68
CA ILE A 91 2.42 -2.23 12.33
C ILE A 91 3.83 -1.73 12.66
N TYR A 92 4.17 -0.49 12.28
CA TYR A 92 5.49 0.06 12.52
C TYR A 92 5.73 0.35 14.00
N GLN A 93 4.72 0.78 14.75
CA GLN A 93 4.81 0.92 16.20
C GLN A 93 5.08 -0.44 16.87
N GLN A 94 4.37 -1.50 16.46
CA GLN A 94 4.58 -2.85 16.98
C GLN A 94 5.99 -3.37 16.67
N ILE A 95 6.48 -3.16 15.44
CA ILE A 95 7.83 -3.57 15.05
C ILE A 95 8.87 -2.76 15.82
N TYR A 96 8.67 -1.45 16.02
CA TYR A 96 9.57 -0.63 16.84
C TYR A 96 9.71 -1.18 18.26
N LYS A 97 8.60 -1.56 18.90
CA LYS A 97 8.63 -2.16 20.25
C LYS A 97 9.48 -3.44 20.31
N GLN A 98 9.58 -4.19 19.20
CA GLN A 98 10.41 -5.40 19.10
C GLN A 98 11.86 -5.12 18.69
N TYR A 99 12.10 -4.09 17.88
CA TYR A 99 13.42 -3.75 17.30
C TYR A 99 13.81 -2.28 17.53
N PRO A 100 13.75 -1.75 18.77
CA PRO A 100 13.90 -0.32 19.04
C PRO A 100 15.31 0.19 18.71
N ASN A 101 16.31 -0.70 18.75
CA ASN A 101 17.70 -0.36 18.46
C ASN A 101 18.01 -0.30 16.96
N GLN A 102 17.17 -0.88 16.09
CA GLN A 102 17.39 -0.89 14.64
C GLN A 102 16.55 0.17 13.92
N ILE A 103 15.35 0.48 14.41
CA ILE A 103 14.47 1.48 13.80
C ILE A 103 14.80 2.85 14.36
N ILE A 104 15.34 3.73 13.54
CA ILE A 104 15.74 5.09 13.95
C ILE A 104 14.64 6.13 13.70
N LYS A 105 13.69 5.82 12.80
CA LYS A 105 12.63 6.76 12.43
C LYS A 105 11.45 6.05 11.76
N ILE A 106 10.25 6.55 12.01
CA ILE A 106 9.01 6.14 11.36
C ILE A 106 8.37 7.38 10.72
N PHE A 107 8.10 7.31 9.42
CA PHE A 107 7.40 8.35 8.66
C PHE A 107 6.06 7.83 8.16
N ILE A 108 4.98 8.52 8.52
CA ILE A 108 3.63 8.21 8.05
C ILE A 108 3.15 9.33 7.14
N HIS A 109 2.84 8.99 5.89
CA HIS A 109 2.24 9.90 4.94
C HIS A 109 0.75 10.06 5.24
N ASP A 110 0.33 11.29 5.53
CA ASP A 110 -1.07 11.60 5.78
C ASP A 110 -1.87 11.68 4.47
N VAL A 111 -2.36 10.52 4.04
CA VAL A 111 -3.31 10.39 2.92
C VAL A 111 -4.76 10.48 3.38
N THR A 112 -5.01 10.27 4.67
CA THR A 112 -6.35 10.22 5.27
C THR A 112 -6.98 11.61 5.28
N SER A 113 -6.24 12.64 5.69
CA SER A 113 -6.70 14.02 5.62
C SER A 113 -6.95 14.48 4.18
N GLU A 114 -6.10 14.07 3.23
CA GLU A 114 -6.32 14.35 1.81
C GLU A 114 -7.58 13.68 1.29
N ARG A 115 -7.78 12.39 1.59
CA ARG A 115 -9.00 11.66 1.21
C ARG A 115 -10.24 12.30 1.79
N ALA A 116 -10.20 12.71 3.06
CA ALA A 116 -11.30 13.41 3.71
C ALA A 116 -11.62 14.73 3.00
N ARG A 117 -10.62 15.59 2.75
CA ARG A 117 -10.80 16.87 2.04
C ARG A 117 -11.34 16.71 0.63
N HIS A 118 -10.92 15.66 -0.09
CA HIS A 118 -11.37 15.39 -1.45
C HIS A 118 -12.64 14.54 -1.51
N ALA A 119 -13.19 14.05 -0.40
CA ALA A 119 -14.42 13.25 -0.43
C ALA A 119 -15.63 14.08 -0.89
N ASP A 120 -15.76 15.32 -0.40
CA ASP A 120 -16.81 16.26 -0.82
C ASP A 120 -16.66 16.66 -2.29
N GLN A 121 -15.42 16.83 -2.78
CA GLN A 121 -15.15 17.13 -4.19
C GLN A 121 -15.45 15.92 -5.09
N ARG A 122 -15.13 14.70 -4.62
CA ARG A 122 -15.34 13.46 -5.36
C ARG A 122 -16.81 13.06 -5.47
N GLU A 123 -17.68 13.47 -4.54
CA GLU A 123 -19.13 13.23 -4.68
C GLU A 123 -19.70 13.94 -5.93
N SER A 124 -19.09 15.05 -6.36
CA SER A 124 -19.42 15.75 -7.61
C SER A 124 -18.83 15.13 -8.88
N GLU A 125 -17.81 14.26 -8.79
CA GLU A 125 -17.01 13.82 -9.96
C GLU A 125 -16.94 12.28 -10.15
N ARG A 126 -17.43 11.49 -9.18
CA ARG A 126 -17.19 10.03 -9.10
C ARG A 126 -17.88 9.15 -10.13
N SER A 127 -18.81 9.63 -10.94
CA SER A 127 -19.53 8.73 -11.85
C SER A 127 -18.70 8.29 -13.08
N ASP A 128 -17.73 9.10 -13.56
CA ASP A 128 -17.31 8.95 -14.96
C ASP A 128 -15.85 8.57 -15.23
N SER A 129 -14.89 8.70 -14.31
CA SER A 129 -13.46 8.58 -14.70
C SER A 129 -12.82 7.23 -14.40
N TYR A 130 -12.92 6.75 -13.15
CA TYR A 130 -12.16 5.58 -12.69
C TYR A 130 -12.71 4.25 -13.24
N TYR A 131 -14.02 4.03 -13.17
CA TYR A 131 -14.66 2.83 -13.72
C TYR A 131 -14.63 2.79 -15.25
N ASN A 132 -14.62 3.95 -15.93
CA ASN A 132 -14.48 3.99 -17.38
C ASN A 132 -13.07 3.65 -17.85
N GLY A 133 -12.02 4.04 -17.10
CA GLY A 133 -10.64 3.63 -17.36
C GLY A 133 -10.44 2.11 -17.21
N LEU A 134 -10.99 1.53 -16.14
CA LEU A 134 -10.94 0.10 -15.89
C LEU A 134 -11.77 -0.70 -16.91
N LYS A 135 -12.98 -0.22 -17.28
CA LYS A 135 -13.78 -0.80 -18.38
C LYS A 135 -13.03 -0.77 -19.72
N LYS A 136 -12.34 0.33 -20.05
CA LYS A 136 -11.56 0.44 -21.29
C LYS A 136 -10.39 -0.53 -21.34
N PHE A 137 -9.73 -0.74 -20.21
CA PHE A 137 -8.63 -1.69 -20.09
C PHE A 137 -9.13 -3.14 -20.24
N LEU A 138 -10.22 -3.50 -19.55
CA LEU A 138 -10.82 -4.83 -19.63
C LEU A 138 -11.51 -5.12 -20.97
N ALA A 139 -11.98 -4.09 -21.69
CA ALA A 139 -12.56 -4.22 -23.03
C ALA A 139 -11.50 -4.37 -24.14
N ARG A 140 -10.23 -4.03 -23.88
CA ARG A 140 -9.14 -4.16 -24.86
C ARG A 140 -8.72 -5.61 -25.11
N ASP A 141 -8.96 -6.52 -24.16
CA ASP A 141 -8.71 -7.97 -24.32
C ASP A 141 -9.84 -8.70 -25.08
N GLN A 142 -10.88 -7.99 -25.54
CA GLN A 142 -12.00 -8.57 -26.30
C GLN A 142 -12.04 -8.19 -27.78
N GLN A 143 -10.96 -7.64 -28.36
CA GLN A 143 -10.88 -7.56 -29.82
C GLN A 143 -10.31 -8.87 -30.39
N PRO A 144 -11.09 -9.65 -31.17
CA PRO A 144 -10.56 -10.80 -31.87
C PRO A 144 -9.70 -10.31 -33.03
N ASN A 145 -8.38 -10.42 -32.90
CA ASN A 145 -7.51 -10.35 -34.07
C ASN A 145 -7.90 -11.50 -35.02
N GLY A 146 -8.20 -11.14 -36.28
CA GLY A 146 -8.60 -12.07 -37.32
C GLY A 146 -7.60 -13.19 -37.53
N GLY A 147 -8.11 -14.42 -37.58
CA GLY A 147 -7.41 -15.63 -38.01
C GLY A 147 -8.30 -16.44 -38.97
N PRO A 148 -7.72 -17.27 -39.86
CA PRO A 148 -8.36 -17.75 -41.09
C PRO A 148 -9.41 -18.87 -40.85
N PRO A 149 -10.26 -19.21 -41.86
CA PRO A 149 -11.41 -20.09 -41.66
C PRO A 149 -11.10 -21.60 -41.83
N GLY A 150 -11.76 -22.44 -41.01
CA GLY A 150 -11.77 -23.91 -41.05
C GLY A 150 -10.76 -24.54 -40.08
N VAL A 151 -11.05 -25.55 -39.24
CA VAL A 151 -11.90 -26.75 -39.36
C VAL A 151 -12.35 -27.18 -37.95
N GLY A 152 -13.51 -27.82 -37.83
CA GLY A 152 -14.19 -28.16 -36.58
C GLY A 152 -13.49 -29.15 -35.64
N GLY A 153 -13.81 -29.01 -34.34
CA GLY A 153 -13.49 -29.95 -33.27
C GLY A 153 -14.03 -29.42 -31.94
N LEU A 154 -14.99 -30.11 -31.34
CA LEU A 154 -15.56 -29.79 -30.03
C LEU A 154 -14.48 -29.84 -28.94
N LEU A 155 -14.32 -28.74 -28.19
CA LEU A 155 -13.74 -28.76 -26.84
C LEU A 155 -14.66 -27.98 -25.90
N PRO A 156 -14.81 -28.41 -24.62
CA PRO A 156 -15.73 -27.77 -23.70
C PRO A 156 -15.24 -26.38 -23.33
N ARG A 157 -16.14 -25.41 -23.49
CA ARG A 157 -16.02 -24.02 -23.08
C ARG A 157 -15.80 -23.94 -21.56
N ARG A 158 -14.55 -23.80 -21.11
CA ARG A 158 -14.25 -23.45 -19.71
C ARG A 158 -14.73 -22.03 -19.46
N SER A 159 -15.73 -21.89 -18.60
CA SER A 159 -16.25 -20.62 -18.12
C SER A 159 -15.16 -19.81 -17.43
N SER A 160 -15.10 -18.53 -17.75
CA SER A 160 -14.19 -17.51 -17.24
C SER A 160 -14.51 -17.09 -15.79
N THR A 161 -14.67 -18.05 -14.89
CA THR A 161 -15.13 -17.79 -13.50
C THR A 161 -13.99 -17.35 -12.58
N THR A 162 -12.73 -17.48 -13.00
CA THR A 162 -11.55 -17.30 -12.12
C THR A 162 -11.15 -15.84 -11.88
N THR A 163 -11.43 -14.93 -12.82
CA THR A 163 -11.00 -13.52 -12.69
C THR A 163 -11.95 -12.72 -11.82
N THR A 164 -13.26 -12.93 -11.94
CA THR A 164 -14.27 -12.31 -11.06
C THR A 164 -14.12 -12.79 -9.62
N SER A 165 -13.89 -14.10 -9.40
CA SER A 165 -13.65 -14.61 -8.04
C SER A 165 -12.37 -14.07 -7.41
N MET A 166 -11.34 -13.75 -8.21
CA MET A 166 -10.12 -13.12 -7.71
C MET A 166 -10.33 -11.66 -7.33
N LEU A 167 -11.23 -10.93 -8.00
CA LEU A 167 -11.58 -9.54 -7.67
C LEU A 167 -12.43 -9.46 -6.40
N ASP A 168 -13.43 -10.31 -6.26
CA ASP A 168 -14.26 -10.41 -5.05
C ASP A 168 -13.42 -10.82 -3.83
N ALA A 169 -12.45 -11.71 -4.07
CA ALA A 169 -11.45 -12.14 -3.09
C ALA A 169 -10.53 -11.02 -2.56
N VAL A 170 -10.27 -9.96 -3.35
CA VAL A 170 -9.48 -8.81 -2.86
C VAL A 170 -10.36 -7.83 -2.07
N GLY A 171 -11.67 -7.83 -2.32
CA GLY A 171 -12.65 -6.94 -1.71
C GLY A 171 -13.08 -7.34 -0.29
N GLU A 172 -12.96 -8.62 0.08
CA GLU A 172 -13.39 -9.15 1.38
C GLU A 172 -12.25 -9.19 2.42
N THR A 173 -11.47 -8.12 2.51
CA THR A 173 -10.61 -7.92 3.70
C THR A 173 -11.50 -7.36 4.80
N GLU A 174 -11.72 -8.09 5.90
CA GLU A 174 -12.45 -7.56 7.07
C GLU A 174 -11.74 -6.27 7.55
N LEU A 175 -12.28 -5.12 7.14
CA LEU A 175 -11.84 -3.81 7.57
C LEU A 175 -12.02 -3.71 9.08
N SER A 176 -11.05 -3.10 9.78
CA SER A 176 -11.21 -2.80 11.20
C SER A 176 -12.43 -1.88 11.43
N GLU A 177 -12.97 -1.83 12.65
CA GLU A 177 -14.08 -0.90 12.95
C GLU A 177 -13.69 0.54 12.63
N ASP A 178 -12.44 0.93 12.90
CA ASP A 178 -11.92 2.26 12.54
C ASP A 178 -11.87 2.48 11.02
N GLU A 179 -11.44 1.50 10.24
CA GLU A 179 -11.43 1.58 8.76
C GLU A 179 -12.86 1.62 8.19
N LYS A 180 -13.80 0.92 8.82
CA LYS A 180 -15.23 0.97 8.46
C LYS A 180 -15.81 2.36 8.71
N VAL A 181 -15.52 2.97 9.86
CA VAL A 181 -15.97 4.33 10.23
C VAL A 181 -15.33 5.38 9.31
N MET A 182 -14.04 5.24 8.99
CA MET A 182 -13.35 6.14 8.05
C MET A 182 -13.92 6.07 6.63
N ASN A 183 -14.40 4.89 6.21
CA ASN A 183 -15.00 4.67 4.90
C ASN A 183 -16.53 4.90 4.87
N ASP A 184 -17.17 5.12 6.02
CA ASP A 184 -18.62 5.35 6.10
C ASP A 184 -18.98 6.77 5.61
N PRO A 185 -19.78 6.92 4.54
CA PRO A 185 -20.19 8.24 4.03
C PRO A 185 -21.06 9.03 5.02
N ALA A 186 -21.69 8.40 6.01
CA ALA A 186 -22.53 9.08 7.01
C ALA A 186 -21.72 9.80 8.10
N VAL A 187 -20.43 9.49 8.24
CA VAL A 187 -19.55 10.10 9.26
C VAL A 187 -18.97 11.40 8.72
N SER A 188 -19.13 12.49 9.47
CA SER A 188 -18.66 13.81 9.04
C SER A 188 -17.13 13.86 8.85
N LEU A 189 -16.66 14.65 7.89
CA LEU A 189 -15.22 14.84 7.64
C LEU A 189 -14.46 15.35 8.86
N LYS A 190 -15.09 16.22 9.65
CA LYS A 190 -14.51 16.74 10.88
C LYS A 190 -14.24 15.59 11.86
N THR A 191 -15.22 14.71 12.06
CA THR A 191 -15.07 13.54 12.93
C THR A 191 -13.99 12.59 12.43
N LYS A 192 -13.91 12.33 11.11
CA LYS A 192 -12.86 11.47 10.53
C LYS A 192 -11.46 12.04 10.74
N LEU A 193 -11.32 13.36 10.62
CA LEU A 193 -10.06 14.05 10.83
C LEU A 193 -9.64 14.05 12.30
N ASP A 194 -10.59 14.31 13.21
CA ASP A 194 -10.37 14.25 14.66
C ASP A 194 -9.93 12.83 15.08
N MET A 195 -10.64 11.79 14.61
CA MET A 195 -10.27 10.39 14.86
C MET A 195 -8.88 10.04 14.31
N PHE A 196 -8.51 10.58 13.15
CA PHE A 196 -7.18 10.39 12.60
C PHE A 196 -6.10 11.01 13.49
N HIS A 197 -6.30 12.25 13.95
CA HIS A 197 -5.36 12.91 14.87
C HIS A 197 -5.24 12.15 16.19
N ASP A 198 -6.36 11.79 16.81
CA ASP A 198 -6.38 11.01 18.07
C ASP A 198 -5.64 9.67 17.91
N ARG A 199 -5.85 8.98 16.78
CA ARG A 199 -5.12 7.74 16.44
C ARG A 199 -3.62 7.98 16.34
N MET A 200 -3.18 9.02 15.63
CA MET A 200 -1.75 9.30 15.47
C MET A 200 -1.09 9.76 16.77
N ASP A 201 -1.79 10.55 17.59
CA ASP A 201 -1.32 11.03 18.89
C ASP A 201 -1.18 9.87 19.88
N TYR A 202 -2.17 8.97 19.93
CA TYR A 202 -2.08 7.76 20.74
C TYR A 202 -0.87 6.92 20.34
N LEU A 203 -0.67 6.67 19.04
CA LEU A 203 0.44 5.85 18.56
C LEU A 203 1.81 6.49 18.86
N ALA A 204 1.90 7.81 18.72
CA ALA A 204 3.11 8.57 19.04
C ALA A 204 3.41 8.57 20.54
N SER A 205 2.39 8.59 21.40
CA SER A 205 2.56 8.61 22.87
C SER A 205 3.24 7.36 23.43
N GLU A 206 3.19 6.23 22.71
CA GLU A 206 3.84 4.98 23.10
C GLU A 206 5.23 4.80 22.48
N LEU A 207 5.75 5.83 21.80
CA LEU A 207 7.07 5.85 21.18
C LEU A 207 7.92 6.98 21.77
N PRO A 208 9.26 6.85 21.80
CA PRO A 208 10.12 7.96 22.19
C PRO A 208 9.91 9.20 21.30
N GLU A 209 10.08 10.38 21.89
CA GLU A 209 9.89 11.65 21.20
C GLU A 209 10.73 11.70 19.92
N GLY A 210 10.08 12.13 18.83
CA GLY A 210 10.75 12.27 17.54
C GLY A 210 10.96 10.96 16.78
N VAL A 211 10.54 9.78 17.27
CA VAL A 211 10.62 8.54 16.48
C VAL A 211 9.58 8.54 15.35
N LEU A 212 8.32 8.87 15.67
CA LEU A 212 7.23 8.94 14.70
C LEU A 212 7.08 10.35 14.15
N THR A 213 6.88 10.48 12.85
CA THR A 213 6.61 11.77 12.20
C THR A 213 5.56 11.58 11.11
N VAL A 214 4.47 12.33 11.25
CA VAL A 214 3.42 12.42 10.23
C VAL A 214 3.77 13.55 9.28
N PHE A 215 3.67 13.30 7.97
CA PHE A 215 3.99 14.29 6.95
C PHE A 215 2.92 14.28 5.86
N THR A 216 2.68 15.44 5.24
CA THR A 216 1.75 15.61 4.11
C THR A 216 2.49 15.85 2.80
N LEU A 217 3.64 16.53 2.87
CA LEU A 217 4.43 16.85 1.68
C LEU A 217 5.74 16.09 1.70
N ALA A 218 6.05 15.43 0.59
CA ALA A 218 7.33 14.71 0.42
C ALA A 218 8.55 15.61 0.70
N SER A 219 8.47 16.92 0.43
CA SER A 219 9.54 17.88 0.70
C SER A 219 9.94 17.96 2.19
N GLN A 220 9.02 17.66 3.11
CA GLN A 220 9.28 17.62 4.56
C GLN A 220 10.28 16.53 4.95
N LEU A 221 10.47 15.51 4.09
CA LEU A 221 11.40 14.41 4.33
C LEU A 221 12.81 14.68 3.79
N ARG A 222 12.99 15.65 2.89
CA ARG A 222 14.32 15.97 2.32
C ARG A 222 15.27 16.62 3.32
N THR A 223 14.74 17.29 4.32
CA THR A 223 15.51 18.01 5.35
C THR A 223 15.96 17.11 6.50
N VAL A 224 15.54 15.84 6.51
CA VAL A 224 15.92 14.89 7.54
C VAL A 224 17.35 14.43 7.27
N SER A 225 18.29 14.93 8.06
CA SER A 225 19.66 14.43 8.10
C SER A 225 19.71 13.20 8.99
N PHE A 226 20.16 12.06 8.45
CA PHE A 226 20.39 10.86 9.22
C PHE A 226 21.82 10.92 9.78
N THR A 227 21.97 11.33 11.04
CA THR A 227 23.23 11.13 11.75
C THR A 227 23.31 9.65 12.10
N LEU A 228 24.06 8.89 11.30
CA LEU A 228 24.29 7.46 11.49
C LEU A 228 25.31 7.19 12.60
#